data_AF-A0A352A0Q6-F1
#
_entry.id   AF-A0A352A0Q6-F1
#
_cell.length_a   1.000
_cell.length_b   1.000
_cell.length_c   1.000
_cell.angle_alpha   90.00
_cell.angle_beta   90.00
_cell.angle_gamma   90.00
#
_symmetry.space_group_name_H-M   'P 1'
#
loop_
_entity.id
_entity.type
_entity.pdbx_description
1 polymer ?
#
loop_
_entity_poly.entity_id
_entity_poly.type
_entity_poly.pdbx_seq_one_letter_code
_entity_poly.pdbx_strand_id
1 'polypeptide(L)' 'MKKQLEKDIKALEALDASELAKEIAKTEKELFLLNMKNRANELKQSHTLGLLKKYLAKLHMVKARL' A
#
# COMPACT_ATOMS: atom_id res chain seq x y z
N MET A 1 14.72 4.18 11.07
CA MET A 1 13.34 3.81 11.43
C MET A 1 12.84 2.76 10.45
N LYS A 2 12.72 1.49 10.85
CA LYS A 2 12.04 0.48 10.04
C LYS A 2 10.54 0.80 10.11
N LYS A 3 10.04 1.61 9.18
CA LYS A 3 8.59 1.76 8.97
C LYS A 3 8.10 0.39 8.50
N GLN A 4 7.32 -0.29 9.32
CA GLN A 4 6.59 -1.49 8.91
C GLN A 4 5.67 -1.06 7.75
N LEU A 5 6.10 -1.32 6.51
CA LEU A 5 5.45 -0.79 5.31
C LEU A 5 4.20 -1.60 4.93
N GLU A 6 4.03 -2.80 5.49
CA GLU A 6 2.97 -3.73 5.15
C GLU A 6 2.43 -4.41 6.42
N LYS A 7 1.11 -4.42 6.59
CA LYS A 7 0.41 -5.32 7.52
C LYS A 7 0.37 -6.73 6.92
N ASP A 8 0.53 -7.75 7.74
CA ASP A 8 0.36 -9.15 7.33
C ASP A 8 -1.12 -9.47 7.03
N ILE A 9 -1.37 -10.53 6.26
CA ILE A 9 -2.72 -10.91 5.81
C ILE A 9 -3.68 -11.07 6.99
N LYS A 10 -3.27 -11.73 8.07
CA LYS A 10 -4.10 -11.91 9.29
C LYS A 10 -4.51 -10.57 9.90
N ALA A 11 -3.63 -9.58 9.89
CA ALA A 11 -3.93 -8.25 10.40
C ALA A 11 -4.83 -7.45 9.45
N LEU A 12 -4.81 -7.74 8.15
CA LEU A 12 -5.71 -7.16 7.16
C LEU A 12 -7.11 -7.77 7.23
N GLU A 13 -7.21 -9.07 7.44
CA GLU A 13 -8.48 -9.80 7.58
C GLU A 13 -9.22 -9.42 8.88
N ALA A 14 -8.51 -8.89 9.88
CA ALA A 14 -9.11 -8.37 11.10
C ALA A 14 -9.68 -6.94 10.97
N LEU A 15 -9.41 -6.24 9.87
CA LEU A 15 -9.94 -4.89 9.63
C LEU A 15 -11.38 -4.97 9.15
N ASP A 16 -12.21 -4.02 9.59
CA ASP A 16 -13.52 -3.85 9.00
C ASP A 16 -13.44 -3.26 7.57
N ALA A 17 -14.54 -3.31 6.83
CA ALA A 17 -14.59 -2.82 5.45
C ALA A 17 -14.22 -1.32 5.31
N SER A 18 -14.52 -0.50 6.33
CA SER A 18 -14.22 0.93 6.37
C SER A 18 -12.73 1.17 6.60
N GLU A 19 -12.12 0.45 7.54
CA GLU A 19 -10.70 0.48 7.82
C GLU A 19 -9.88 -0.02 6.63
N LEU A 20 -10.32 -1.09 5.98
CA LEU A 20 -9.69 -1.61 4.78
C LEU A 20 -9.77 -0.59 3.64
N ALA A 21 -10.91 0.08 3.45
CA ALA A 21 -11.05 1.15 2.47
C ALA A 21 -10.11 2.35 2.76
N LYS A 22 -9.96 2.73 4.04
CA LYS A 22 -9.01 3.79 4.45
C LYS A 22 -7.56 3.41 4.15
N GLU A 23 -7.16 2.16 4.41
CA GLU A 23 -5.80 1.70 4.12
C GLU A 23 -5.53 1.63 2.61
N ILE A 24 -6.51 1.22 1.81
CA ILE A 24 -6.44 1.26 0.33
C ILE A 24 -6.20 2.70 -0.14
N ALA A 25 -7.07 3.64 0.24
CA ALA A 25 -6.96 5.04 -0.19
C ALA A 25 -5.63 5.68 0.22
N LYS A 26 -5.13 5.35 1.41
CA LYS A 26 -3.81 5.78 1.89
C LYS A 26 -2.68 5.21 1.05
N THR A 27 -2.72 3.91 0.75
CA THR A 27 -1.71 3.23 -0.06
C THR A 27 -1.68 3.76 -1.50
N GLU A 28 -2.85 4.00 -2.09
CA GLU A 28 -2.98 4.62 -3.43
C GLU A 28 -2.38 6.03 -3.46
N LYS A 29 -2.67 6.85 -2.45
CA LYS A 29 -2.09 8.21 -2.33
C LYS A 29 -0.58 8.17 -2.22
N GLU A 30 -0.04 7.26 -1.40
CA GLU A 30 1.42 7.10 -1.26
C GLU A 30 2.07 6.62 -2.57
N LEU A 31 1.43 5.67 -3.25
CA LEU A 31 1.89 5.18 -4.55
C LEU A 31 1.86 6.29 -5.61
N PHE A 32 0.84 7.15 -5.61
CA PHE A 32 0.77 8.32 -6.49
C PHE A 32 1.95 9.27 -6.27
N LEU A 33 2.22 9.65 -5.01
CA LEU A 33 3.32 10.55 -4.66
C LEU A 33 4.68 9.96 -5.04
N LEU A 34 4.90 8.67 -4.79
CA LEU A 34 6.15 8.01 -5.18
C LEU A 34 6.29 7.90 -6.70
N ASN A 35 5.20 7.65 -7.44
CA ASN A 35 5.24 7.67 -8.90
C ASN A 35 5.59 9.06 -9.43
N MET A 36 5.07 10.14 -8.84
CA MET A 36 5.47 11.51 -9.19
C MET A 36 6.97 11.73 -8.96
N LYS A 37 7.48 11.38 -7.77
CA LYS A 37 8.91 11.48 -7.46
C LYS A 37 9.78 10.64 -8.38
N ASN A 38 9.32 9.44 -8.75
CA ASN A 38 10.03 8.58 -9.68
C ASN A 38 10.10 9.20 -11.08
N ARG A 39 9.00 9.79 -11.56
CA ARG A 39 8.98 10.52 -12.84
C ARG A 39 9.87 11.77 -12.85
N ALA A 40 9.99 12.43 -11.69
CA ALA A 40 10.90 13.56 -11.51
C ALA A 40 12.38 13.15 -11.33
N ASN A 41 12.72 11.85 -11.37
CA ASN A 41 14.04 11.31 -11.01
C ASN A 41 14.49 11.65 -9.58
N GLU A 42 13.54 11.96 -8.68
CA GLU A 42 13.80 12.30 -7.28
C GLU A 42 13.66 11.09 -6.35
N LEU A 43 13.21 9.95 -6.87
CA LEU A 43 13.02 8.73 -6.07
C LEU A 43 14.30 7.90 -5.98
N LYS A 44 15.01 8.03 -4.85
CA LYS A 44 16.24 7.25 -4.57
C LYS A 44 16.02 5.75 -4.39
N GLN A 45 14.82 5.32 -4.01
CA GLN A 45 14.51 3.93 -3.68
C GLN A 45 13.33 3.42 -4.51
N SER A 46 13.55 3.12 -5.78
CA SER A 46 12.52 2.66 -6.72
C SER A 46 11.84 1.34 -6.31
N HIS A 47 12.51 0.48 -5.54
CA HIS A 47 11.95 -0.77 -5.02
C HIS A 47 10.70 -0.54 -4.15
N THR A 48 10.57 0.64 -3.51
CA THR A 48 9.42 1.00 -2.69
C THR A 48 8.12 1.04 -3.48
N LEU A 49 8.17 1.37 -4.78
CA LEU A 49 7.01 1.29 -5.67
C LEU A 49 6.52 -0.15 -5.84
N GLY A 50 7.46 -1.10 -5.98
CA GLY A 50 7.14 -2.52 -6.11
C GLY A 50 6.49 -3.09 -4.85
N LEU A 51 7.00 -2.69 -3.68
CA LEU A 51 6.42 -3.08 -2.38
C LEU A 51 5.00 -2.54 -2.21
N LEU A 52 4.77 -1.23 -2.44
CA LEU A 52 3.43 -0.65 -2.32
C LEU A 52 2.42 -1.24 -3.32
N LYS A 53 2.83 -1.55 -4.55
CA LYS A 53 1.96 -2.25 -5.51
C LYS A 53 1.56 -3.64 -5.01
N LYS A 54 2.50 -4.40 -4.45
CA LYS A 54 2.22 -5.71 -3.85
C LYS A 54 1.29 -5.57 -2.64
N TYR A 55 1.51 -4.57 -1.80
CA TYR A 55 0.66 -4.30 -0.65
C TYR A 55 -0.77 -3.93 -1.06
N LEU A 56 -0.92 -3.05 -2.06
CA LEU A 56 -2.22 -2.69 -2.61
C LEU A 56 -2.96 -3.91 -3.18
N ALA A 57 -2.26 -4.81 -3.89
CA ALA A 57 -2.84 -6.05 -4.37
C ALA A 57 -3.34 -6.95 -3.22
N LYS A 58 -2.59 -7.05 -2.11
CA LYS A 58 -3.04 -7.77 -0.92
C LYS A 58 -4.32 -7.16 -0.33
N LEU A 59 -4.39 -5.82 -0.24
CA LEU A 59 -5.58 -5.13 0.28
C LEU A 59 -6.82 -5.40 -0.58
N HIS A 60 -6.70 -5.36 -1.91
CA HIS A 60 -7.80 -5.70 -2.81
C HIS A 60 -8.21 -7.17 -2.71
N MET A 61 -7.25 -8.07 -2.55
CA MET A 61 -7.52 -9.51 -2.38
C MET A 61 -8.31 -9.78 -1.09
N VAL A 62 -7.97 -9.11 0.02
CA VAL A 62 -8.75 -9.21 1.26
C VAL A 62 -10.14 -8.59 1.09
N LYS A 63 -10.23 -7.42 0.43
CA LYS A 63 -11.52 -6.75 0.17
C LYS A 63 -12.47 -7.61 -0.66
N ALA A 64 -11.96 -8.36 -1.62
CA ALA A 64 -12.75 -9.24 -2.47
C ALA A 64 -13.24 -10.52 -1.76
N ARG A 65 -12.73 -10.81 -0.56
CA ARG A 65 -13.12 -11.97 0.26
C ARG A 65 -14.16 -11.63 1.35
N LEU A 66 -14.36 -10.34 1.62
CA LEU A 66 -15.39 -9.81 2.52
C LEU A 66 -16.71 -9.66 1.77
#